data_AF-A0A7H4PLA0-F1
#
_entry.id   AF-A0A7H4PLA0-F1
#
_cell.length_a   1.000
_cell.length_b   1.000
_cell.length_c   1.000
_cell.angle_alpha   90.00
_cell.angle_beta   90.00
_cell.angle_gamma   90.00
#
_symmetry.space_group_name_H-M   'P 1'
#
loop_
_entity.id
_entity.type
_entity.pdbx_description
1 polymer ?
#
loop_
_entity_poly.entity_id
_entity_poly.type
_entity_poly.pdbx_seq_one_letter_code
_entity_poly.pdbx_strand_id
1 'polypeptide(L)' 'MRRLNVTGLAGVVMLLALSGYAAAQERITLRIADQKGGMRSQLEAANALQDLPYEIKWAEFPAAAPLAESA' A
#
# COMPACT_ATOMS: atom_id res chain seq x y z
N MET A 1 -38.21 17.76 28.94
CA MET A 1 -36.76 17.48 28.92
C MET A 1 -36.55 16.08 28.36
N ARG A 2 -35.93 15.95 27.19
CA ARG A 2 -35.76 14.68 26.47
C ARG A 2 -34.62 13.89 27.13
N ARG A 3 -34.94 12.74 27.72
CA ARG A 3 -33.94 11.89 28.40
C ARG A 3 -33.01 11.29 27.34
N LEU A 4 -31.70 11.49 27.48
CA LEU A 4 -30.70 10.86 26.62
C LEU A 4 -30.54 9.39 27.03
N ASN A 5 -30.74 8.47 26.09
CA ASN A 5 -30.56 7.03 26.31
C ASN A 5 -29.07 6.69 26.32
N VAL A 6 -28.49 6.56 27.51
CA VAL A 6 -27.06 6.26 27.75
C VAL A 6 -26.61 4.98 27.06
N THR A 7 -27.49 3.97 26.93
CA THR A 7 -27.25 2.72 26.21
C THR A 7 -27.04 2.93 24.70
N GLY A 8 -27.77 3.86 24.08
CA GLY A 8 -27.56 4.20 22.67
C GLY A 8 -26.22 4.91 22.45
N LEU A 9 -25.81 5.74 23.40
CA LEU A 9 -24.53 6.45 23.34
C LEU A 9 -23.34 5.47 23.45
N ALA A 10 -23.42 4.50 24.36
CA ALA A 10 -22.40 3.47 24.53
C ALA A 10 -22.22 2.62 23.27
N GLY A 11 -23.32 2.27 22.59
CA GLY A 11 -23.26 1.53 21.32
C GLY A 11 -22.54 2.31 20.22
N VAL A 12 -22.84 3.60 20.08
CA VAL A 12 -22.16 4.47 19.08
C VAL A 12 -20.67 4.61 19.38
N VAL A 13 -20.29 4.79 20.65
CA VAL A 13 -18.87 4.86 21.06
C VAL A 13 -18.15 3.55 20.74
N MET A 14 -18.78 2.40 20.97
CA MET A 14 -18.17 1.10 20.69
C MET A 14 -17.99 0.86 19.18
N LEU A 15 -18.95 1.24 18.34
CA LEU A 15 -18.84 1.19 16.88
C LEU A 15 -17.70 2.09 16.35
N LEU A 16 -17.57 3.31 16.90
CA LEU A 16 -16.48 4.22 16.54
C LEU A 16 -15.12 3.67 16.97
N ALA A 17 -15.00 3.11 18.17
CA ALA A 17 -13.77 2.50 18.64
C ALA A 17 -13.33 1.32 17.76
N LEU A 18 -14.25 0.43 17.38
CA LEU A 18 -13.99 -0.71 16.50
C LEU A 18 -13.54 -0.28 15.09
N SER A 19 -14.10 0.82 14.56
CA SER A 19 -13.67 1.36 13.27
C SER A 19 -12.23 1.90 13.29
N GLY A 20 -11.79 2.44 14.44
CA GLY A 20 -10.43 2.95 14.62
C GLY A 20 -9.35 1.85 14.60
N TYR A 21 -9.66 0.65 15.11
CA TYR A 21 -8.72 -0.47 15.10
C TYR A 21 -8.41 -0.97 13.69
N ALA A 22 -9.38 -0.96 12.77
CA ALA A 22 -9.16 -1.34 11.37
C ALA A 22 -8.22 -0.36 10.63
N ALA A 23 -8.17 0.91 11.06
CA ALA A 23 -7.36 1.96 10.44
C ALA A 23 -5.91 2.00 10.95
N ALA A 24 -5.59 1.31 12.05
CA ALA A 24 -4.27 1.36 12.71
C ALA A 24 -3.26 0.33 12.17
N GLN A 25 -3.60 -0.41 11.11
CA GLN A 25 -2.69 -1.42 10.55
C GLN A 25 -1.48 -0.73 9.92
N GLU A 26 -0.28 -1.11 10.36
CA GLU A 26 0.98 -0.61 9.80
C GLU A 26 1.04 -0.92 8.29
N ARG A 27 1.28 0.10 7.47
CA ARG A 27 1.30 -0.06 6.02
C ARG A 27 2.60 -0.75 5.61
N ILE A 28 2.49 -1.98 5.11
CA ILE A 28 3.63 -2.78 4.64
C ILE A 28 4.29 -2.06 3.45
N THR A 29 5.63 -2.05 3.40
CA THR A 29 6.40 -1.54 2.25
C THR A 29 7.08 -2.70 1.53
N LEU A 30 6.69 -2.94 0.28
CA LEU A 30 7.34 -3.89 -0.63
C LEU A 30 8.42 -3.18 -1.44
N ARG A 31 9.67 -3.64 -1.38
CA ARG A 31 10.79 -3.08 -2.15
C ARG A 31 11.07 -3.96 -3.36
N ILE A 32 10.96 -3.40 -4.56
CA ILE A 32 11.19 -4.13 -5.82
C ILE A 32 12.39 -3.51 -6.55
N ALA A 33 13.35 -4.36 -6.90
CA ALA A 33 14.43 -4.00 -7.80
C ALA A 33 13.99 -4.24 -9.25
N ASP A 34 14.09 -3.22 -10.11
CA ASP A 34 13.73 -3.31 -11.54
C ASP A 34 14.90 -2.85 -12.40
N GLN A 35 15.37 -3.65 -13.35
CA GLN A 35 16.60 -3.37 -14.09
C GLN A 35 16.41 -2.30 -15.20
N LYS A 36 15.17 -2.04 -15.64
CA LYS A 36 14.87 -1.08 -16.72
C LYS A 36 13.46 -0.48 -16.62
N GLY A 37 12.85 -0.51 -15.44
CA GLY A 37 11.45 -0.11 -15.24
C GLY A 37 10.42 -1.02 -15.93
N GLY A 38 10.83 -2.13 -16.55
CA GLY A 38 9.96 -2.96 -17.39
C GLY A 38 8.89 -3.71 -16.60
N MET A 39 9.17 -4.09 -15.35
CA MET A 39 8.17 -4.71 -14.49
C MET A 39 7.13 -3.68 -14.05
N ARG A 40 7.60 -2.49 -13.65
CA ARG A 40 6.71 -1.39 -13.27
C ARG A 40 5.77 -1.01 -14.42
N SER A 41 6.29 -0.80 -15.62
CA SER A 41 5.47 -0.42 -16.78
C SER A 41 4.41 -1.46 -17.14
N GLN A 42 4.72 -2.76 -17.03
CA GLN A 42 3.74 -3.82 -17.28
C GLN A 42 2.61 -3.80 -16.24
N LEU A 43 2.94 -3.61 -14.96
CA LEU A 43 1.95 -3.55 -13.88
C LEU A 43 1.09 -2.29 -13.95
N GLU A 44 1.66 -1.16 -14.36
CA GLU A 44 0.92 0.08 -14.66
C GLU A 44 -0.07 -0.14 -15.82
N ALA A 45 0.38 -0.73 -16.93
CA ALA A 45 -0.48 -1.02 -18.08
C ALA A 45 -1.61 -2.01 -17.75
N ALA A 46 -1.37 -2.95 -16.82
CA ALA A 46 -2.36 -3.91 -16.35
C ALA A 46 -3.32 -3.34 -15.29
N ASN A 47 -3.16 -2.07 -14.87
CA ASN A 47 -3.87 -1.48 -13.72
C ASN A 47 -3.66 -2.26 -12.40
N ALA A 48 -2.58 -3.03 -12.29
CA ALA A 48 -2.30 -3.90 -11.14
C ALA A 48 -1.70 -3.16 -9.94
N LEU A 49 -1.45 -1.85 -10.06
CA LEU A 49 -0.90 -1.00 -9.01
C LEU A 49 -1.96 -0.19 -8.24
N GLN A 50 -3.24 -0.46 -8.50
CA GLN A 50 -4.36 0.25 -7.87
C GLN A 50 -4.78 -0.46 -6.56
N ASP A 51 -5.24 0.32 -5.58
CA ASP A 51 -5.85 -0.15 -4.32
C ASP A 51 -5.04 -1.19 -3.54
N LEU A 52 -3.71 -1.08 -3.56
CA LEU A 52 -2.84 -1.98 -2.83
C LEU A 52 -2.87 -1.70 -1.31
N PRO A 53 -2.98 -2.74 -0.47
CA PRO A 53 -2.92 -2.60 0.99
C PRO A 53 -1.48 -2.31 1.49
N TYR A 54 -0.53 -2.16 0.57
CA TYR A 54 0.89 -1.91 0.82
C TYR A 54 1.44 -0.85 -0.13
N GLU A 55 2.55 -0.24 0.26
CA GLU A 55 3.34 0.67 -0.57
C GLU A 55 4.37 -0.12 -1.36
N ILE A 56 4.59 0.23 -2.63
CA ILE A 56 5.70 -0.32 -3.42
C ILE A 56 6.78 0.76 -3.55
N LYS A 57 8.01 0.42 -3.13
CA LYS A 57 9.21 1.21 -3.38
C LYS A 57 10.05 0.56 -4.47
N TRP A 58 10.21 1.27 -5.57
CA TRP A 58 10.99 0.84 -6.71
C TRP A 58 12.46 1.26 -6.54
N ALA A 59 13.36 0.33 -6.80
CA ALA A 59 14.78 0.60 -6.94
C ALA A 59 15.16 0.23 -8.38
N GLU A 60 15.46 1.22 -9.20
CA GLU A 60 15.88 0.98 -10.57
C GLU A 60 17.40 0.77 -10.63
N PHE A 61 17.84 -0.29 -11.29
CA PHE A 61 19.26 -0.61 -11.44
C PHE A 61 19.61 -0.65 -12.91
N PRO A 62 20.63 0.08 -13.39
CA PRO A 62 21.03 -0.03 -14.78
C PRO A 62 21.40 -1.48 -15.11
N ALA A 63 21.02 -1.95 -16.30
CA ALA A 63 21.56 -3.20 -16.81
C ALA A 63 23.09 -3.11 -16.83
N ALA A 64 23.76 -4.18 -16.45
CA ALA A 64 25.21 -4.25 -16.55
C ALA A 64 25.63 -3.86 -17.98
N ALA A 65 26.63 -2.98 -18.09
CA ALA A 65 27.20 -2.62 -19.38
C ALA A 65 27.55 -3.91 -20.13
N PRO A 66 27.27 -4.00 -21.45
CA PRO A 66 27.70 -5.14 -22.24
C PRO A 66 29.21 -5.34 -22.04
N LEU A 67 29.64 -6.56 -21.67
CA LEU A 67 31.06 -6.95 -21.60
C LEU A 67 31.67 -7.08 -23.01
N ALA A 68 31.39 -6.13 -23.89
CA ALA A 68 31.58 -6.23 -25.34
C ALA A 68 32.58 -5.20 -25.85
N GLU A 69 33.74 -5.05 -25.18
CA GLU A 69 34.96 -4.49 -25.80
C GLU A 69 36.19 -5.26 -25.30
N SER A 70 36.17 -6.59 -25.44
CA SER A 70 37.35 -7.45 -25.25
C SER A 70 37.46 -8.53 -26.34
N ALA A 71 36.84 -8.31 -27.50
CA ALA A 71 36.94 -9.18 -28.67
C ALA A 71 37.82 -8.52 -29.74
#